data_AF-V3ZGY6-F1
#
_entry.id   AF-V3ZGY6-F1
#
_cell.length_a   1.000
_cell.length_b   1.000
_cell.length_c   1.000
_cell.angle_alpha   90.00
_cell.angle_beta   90.00
_cell.angle_gamma   90.00
#
_symmetry.space_group_name_H-M   'P 1'
#
loop_
_entity.id
_entity.type
_entity.pdbx_description
1 polymer ?
#
loop_
_entity_poly.entity_id
_entity_poly.type
_entity_poly.pdbx_seq_one_letter_code
_entity_poly.pdbx_strand_id
1 'polypeptide(L)'
;QDTKKAIQEVEAFYQEKLKQLEAKNAQLQKITTEQFAKAVQEVEQKFLKQTGSPVCDDIQGKVYNCYSSKPQQTLNCWKEVGAFTSCVERAR
;
A
#
# COMPACT_ATOMS: atom_id res chain seq x y z
N GLN A 1 -62.89 -11.23 1.53
CA GLN A 1 -62.07 -10.86 0.35
C GLN A 1 -61.07 -9.76 0.70
N ASP A 2 -61.40 -8.84 1.62
CA ASP A 2 -60.57 -7.68 1.98
C ASP A 2 -59.22 -8.02 2.61
N THR A 3 -59.15 -9.06 3.45
CA THR A 3 -57.89 -9.50 4.07
C THR A 3 -56.85 -9.94 3.04
N LYS A 4 -57.28 -10.54 1.92
CA LYS A 4 -56.37 -11.01 0.87
C LYS A 4 -55.77 -9.85 0.07
N LYS A 5 -56.56 -8.79 -0.18
CA LYS A 5 -56.06 -7.55 -0.80
C LYS A 5 -55.08 -6.81 0.11
N ALA A 6 -55.41 -6.67 1.39
CA ALA A 6 -54.52 -6.04 2.37
C ALA A 6 -53.16 -6.76 2.47
N ILE A 7 -53.16 -8.10 2.47
CA ILE A 7 -51.92 -8.89 2.45
C ILE A 7 -51.10 -8.62 1.18
N GLN A 8 -51.75 -8.59 0.01
CA GLN A 8 -51.06 -8.33 -1.26
C GLN A 8 -50.46 -6.92 -1.35
N GLU A 9 -51.15 -5.91 -0.83
CA GLU A 9 -50.63 -4.53 -0.78
C GLU A 9 -49.41 -4.41 0.12
N VAL A 10 -49.46 -5.06 1.29
CA VAL A 10 -48.32 -5.12 2.22
C VAL A 10 -47.15 -5.87 1.61
N GLU A 11 -47.39 -7.00 0.95
CA GLU A 11 -46.35 -7.78 0.27
C GLU A 11 -45.69 -6.99 -0.85
N ALA A 12 -46.48 -6.31 -1.69
CA ALA A 12 -45.96 -5.42 -2.74
C ALA A 12 -45.12 -4.28 -2.16
N PHE A 13 -45.57 -3.67 -1.06
CA PHE A 13 -44.82 -2.61 -0.37
C PHE A 13 -43.46 -3.11 0.15
N TYR A 14 -43.43 -4.25 0.83
CA TYR A 14 -42.19 -4.80 1.37
C TYR A 14 -41.24 -5.30 0.28
N GLN A 15 -41.77 -5.88 -0.80
CA GLN A 15 -40.97 -6.26 -1.97
C GLN A 15 -40.29 -5.05 -2.61
N GLU A 16 -41.00 -3.93 -2.77
CA GLU A 16 -40.41 -2.70 -3.28
C GLU A 16 -39.32 -2.15 -2.35
N LYS A 17 -39.54 -2.20 -1.03
CA LYS A 17 -38.53 -1.80 -0.04
C LYS A 17 -37.29 -2.69 -0.09
N LEU A 18 -37.47 -4.00 -0.25
CA LEU A 18 -36.37 -4.97 -0.41
C LEU A 18 -35.52 -4.63 -1.64
N LYS A 19 -36.15 -4.42 -2.81
CA LYS A 19 -35.44 -4.04 -4.04
C LYS A 19 -34.64 -2.75 -3.87
N GLN A 20 -35.23 -1.73 -3.23
CA GLN A 20 -34.54 -0.48 -2.96
C GLN A 20 -33.34 -0.67 -2.02
N LEU A 21 -33.48 -1.52 -1.01
CA LEU A 21 -32.41 -1.83 -0.06
C LEU A 21 -31.26 -2.58 -0.75
N GLU A 22 -31.59 -3.60 -1.56
CA GLU A 22 -30.61 -4.38 -2.33
C GLU A 22 -29.84 -3.50 -3.31
N ALA A 23 -30.53 -2.61 -4.04
CA ALA A 23 -29.90 -1.69 -4.97
C ALA A 23 -28.93 -0.72 -4.25
N LYS A 24 -29.33 -0.17 -3.11
CA LYS A 24 -28.46 0.70 -2.29
C LYS A 24 -27.25 -0.07 -1.75
N ASN A 25 -27.45 -1.29 -1.27
CA ASN A 25 -26.37 -2.10 -0.73
C ASN A 25 -25.36 -2.46 -1.83
N ALA A 26 -25.84 -2.85 -3.02
CA ALA A 26 -24.97 -3.13 -4.17
C ALA A 26 -24.15 -1.89 -4.59
N GLN A 27 -24.76 -0.71 -4.60
CA GLN A 27 -24.07 0.54 -4.90
C GLN A 27 -23.00 0.87 -3.86
N LEU A 28 -23.32 0.72 -2.57
CA LEU A 28 -22.36 0.93 -1.48
C LEU A 28 -21.21 -0.06 -1.56
N GLN A 29 -21.49 -1.35 -1.71
CA GLN A 29 -20.46 -2.38 -1.86
C GLN A 29 -19.51 -2.09 -3.02
N LYS A 30 -20.04 -1.64 -4.17
CA LYS A 30 -19.22 -1.26 -5.32
C LYS A 30 -18.29 -0.09 -4.98
N ILE A 31 -18.83 1.01 -4.44
CA ILE A 31 -18.04 2.20 -4.07
C ILE A 31 -17.00 1.84 -3.02
N THR A 32 -17.37 1.10 -1.98
CA THR A 32 -16.46 0.68 -0.91
C THR A 32 -15.32 -0.17 -1.47
N THR A 33 -15.63 -1.13 -2.35
CA THR A 33 -14.60 -2.00 -2.94
C THR A 33 -13.66 -1.21 -3.85
N GLU A 34 -14.18 -0.32 -4.71
CA GLU A 34 -13.38 0.51 -5.59
C GLU A 34 -12.50 1.51 -4.82
N GLN A 35 -13.08 2.20 -3.82
CA GLN A 35 -12.32 3.14 -2.99
C GLN A 35 -11.29 2.42 -2.13
N PHE A 36 -11.60 1.25 -1.59
CA PHE A 36 -10.65 0.44 -0.83
C PHE A 36 -9.49 -0.01 -1.71
N ALA A 37 -9.78 -0.57 -2.90
CA ALA A 37 -8.75 -0.97 -3.86
C ALA A 37 -7.84 0.21 -4.24
N LYS A 38 -8.42 1.39 -4.48
CA LYS A 38 -7.66 2.61 -4.75
C LYS A 38 -6.78 3.01 -3.56
N ALA A 39 -7.33 3.00 -2.34
CA ALA A 39 -6.58 3.33 -1.14
C ALA A 39 -5.41 2.35 -0.91
N VAL A 40 -5.62 1.05 -1.16
CA VAL A 40 -4.55 0.05 -1.13
C VAL A 40 -3.47 0.41 -2.16
N GLN A 41 -3.83 0.67 -3.42
CA GLN A 41 -2.85 1.05 -4.44
C GLN A 41 -2.04 2.30 -4.07
N GLU A 42 -2.69 3.32 -3.50
CA GLU A 42 -2.01 4.54 -3.04
C GLU A 42 -1.01 4.25 -1.91
N VAL A 43 -1.35 3.36 -0.98
CA VAL A 43 -0.46 2.90 0.10
C VAL A 43 0.71 2.11 -0.48
N GLU A 44 0.45 1.15 -1.37
CA GLU A 44 1.50 0.36 -2.01
C GLU A 44 2.47 1.26 -2.79
N GLN A 45 1.96 2.21 -3.57
CA GLN A 45 2.81 3.14 -4.32
C GLN A 45 3.65 4.04 -3.42
N LYS A 46 3.11 4.50 -2.28
CA LYS A 46 3.85 5.40 -1.38
C LYS A 46 4.87 4.66 -0.52
N PHE A 47 4.52 3.47 -0.04
CA PHE A 47 5.29 2.80 1.01
C PHE A 47 6.04 1.56 0.50
N LEU A 48 5.48 0.77 -0.42
CA LEU A 48 6.17 -0.41 -0.96
C LEU A 48 7.20 -0.06 -2.05
N LYS A 49 7.04 1.04 -2.80
CA LYS A 49 8.16 1.57 -3.62
C LYS A 49 9.34 2.05 -2.77
N GLN A 50 9.09 2.50 -1.53
CA GLN A 50 10.15 2.90 -0.60
C GLN A 50 10.83 1.70 0.08
N THR A 51 10.27 0.49 -0.02
CA THR A 51 10.94 -0.75 0.45
C THR A 51 11.87 -1.36 -0.60
N GLY A 52 12.20 -0.64 -1.69
CA GLY A 52 13.40 -0.97 -2.46
C GLY A 52 14.61 -0.91 -1.52
N SER A 53 15.50 -1.90 -1.58
CA SER A 53 16.73 -1.95 -0.78
C SER A 53 17.33 -0.54 -0.69
N PRO A 54 17.73 -0.06 0.50
CA PRO A 54 18.30 1.27 0.62
C PRO A 54 19.40 1.43 -0.42
N VAL A 55 19.39 2.54 -1.15
CA VAL A 55 20.33 2.72 -2.25
C VAL A 55 21.75 2.63 -1.67
N CYS A 56 22.58 1.78 -2.27
CA CYS A 56 23.96 1.53 -1.85
C CYS A 56 24.11 0.83 -0.48
N ASP A 57 23.08 0.17 0.07
CA ASP A 57 23.11 -0.47 1.40
C ASP A 57 24.25 -1.51 1.55
N ASP A 58 24.47 -2.31 0.51
CA ASP A 58 25.55 -3.29 0.45
C ASP A 58 26.94 -2.62 0.51
N ILE A 59 27.09 -1.46 -0.14
CA ILE A 59 28.34 -0.69 -0.14
C ILE A 59 28.50 0.06 1.19
N GLN A 60 27.41 0.57 1.76
CA GLN A 60 27.38 1.18 3.09
C GLN A 60 27.89 0.18 4.15
N GLY A 61 27.43 -1.08 4.08
CA GLY A 61 27.91 -2.15 4.94
C GLY A 61 29.41 -2.40 4.80
N LYS A 62 29.97 -2.34 3.58
CA LYS A 62 31.42 -2.48 3.35
C LYS A 62 32.22 -1.33 3.96
N VAL A 63 31.74 -0.09 3.85
CA VAL A 63 32.38 1.07 4.49
C VAL A 63 32.38 0.92 6.00
N TYR A 64 31.23 0.57 6.58
CA TYR A 64 31.10 0.36 8.02
C TYR A 64 32.05 -0.74 8.53
N ASN A 65 32.07 -1.88 7.84
CA ASN A 65 32.93 -3.01 8.20
C ASN A 65 34.42 -2.65 8.10
N CYS A 66 34.82 -1.87 7.09
CA CYS A 66 36.20 -1.46 6.94
C CYS A 66 36.68 -0.59 8.11
N TYR A 67 35.91 0.44 8.47
CA TYR A 67 36.26 1.32 9.60
C TYR A 67 36.24 0.57 10.93
N SER A 68 35.24 -0.29 11.15
CA SER A 68 35.12 -1.07 12.38
C SER A 68 36.28 -2.06 12.56
N SER A 69 36.78 -2.64 11.46
CA SER A 69 37.88 -3.61 11.50
C SER A 69 39.26 -2.94 11.63
N LYS A 70 39.40 -1.67 11.22
CA LYS A 70 40.68 -0.95 11.12
C LYS A 70 40.62 0.45 11.74
N PRO A 71 40.27 0.59 13.03
CA PRO A 71 40.04 1.91 13.65
C PRO A 71 41.29 2.81 13.70
N GLN A 72 42.49 2.24 13.69
CA GLN A 72 43.76 3.00 13.65
C GLN A 72 44.33 3.15 12.23
N GLN A 73 43.70 2.56 11.22
CA GLN A 73 44.15 2.56 9.83
C GLN A 73 43.00 2.93 8.89
N THR A 74 42.20 3.91 9.29
CA THR A 74 40.97 4.34 8.60
C THR A 74 41.23 4.79 7.16
N LEU A 75 42.41 5.33 6.87
CA LEU A 75 42.85 5.71 5.52
C LEU A 75 42.87 4.53 4.53
N ASN A 76 42.98 3.29 5.02
CA ASN A 76 42.94 2.11 4.16
C ASN A 76 41.54 1.81 3.60
N CYS A 77 40.50 2.49 4.06
CA CYS A 77 39.10 2.31 3.62
C CYS A 77 38.71 3.22 2.43
N TRP A 78 39.68 3.91 1.82
CA TRP A 78 39.41 4.89 0.76
C TRP A 78 38.72 4.30 -0.47
N LYS A 79 38.95 3.02 -0.78
CA LYS A 79 38.33 2.35 -1.93
C LYS A 79 36.84 2.10 -1.68
N GLU A 80 36.49 1.63 -0.50
CA GLU A 80 35.11 1.37 -0.06
C GLU A 80 34.32 2.69 -0.01
N VAL A 81 34.94 3.75 0.52
CA VAL A 81 34.34 5.10 0.54
C VAL A 81 34.16 5.66 -0.87
N GLY A 82 35.15 5.53 -1.74
CA GLY A 82 35.04 5.98 -3.13
C GLY A 82 33.93 5.26 -3.90
N ALA A 83 33.76 3.95 -3.68
CA ALA A 83 32.66 3.18 -4.24
C ALA A 83 31.29 3.62 -3.71
N PHE A 84 31.20 3.91 -2.40
CA PHE A 84 29.97 4.43 -1.79
C PHE A 84 29.59 5.79 -2.37
N THR A 85 30.52 6.75 -2.40
CA THR A 85 30.30 8.08 -2.99
C THR A 85 29.85 7.97 -4.44
N SER A 86 30.51 7.14 -5.25
CA SER A 86 30.13 6.94 -6.65
C SER A 86 28.72 6.35 -6.80
N CYS A 87 28.30 5.48 -5.88
CA CYS A 87 26.96 4.93 -5.89
C CYS A 87 25.91 5.98 -5.51
N VAL A 88 26.16 6.76 -4.46
CA VAL A 88 25.26 7.85 -4.02
C VAL A 88 25.11 8.91 -5.11
N GLU A 89 26.19 9.31 -5.77
CA GLU A 89 26.14 10.28 -6.86
C GLU A 89 25.37 9.78 -8.10
N ARG A 90 25.37 8.46 -8.37
CA ARG A 90 24.55 7.88 -9.43
C ARG A 90 23.07 7.75 -9.08
N ALA A 91 22.75 7.76 -7.79
CA ALA A 91 21.40 7.58 -7.27
C ALA A 91 20.67 8.89 -6.94
N ARG A 92 21.42 10.01 -6.94
CA ARG A 92 20.89 11.37 -6.84
C ARG A 92 20.16 11.76 -8.12
#